data_AF-A0A1G1HID3-F1
#
_entry.id   AF-A0A1G1HID3-F1
#
_cell.length_a   1.000
_cell.length_b   1.000
_cell.length_c   1.000
_cell.angle_alpha   90.00
_cell.angle_beta   90.00
_cell.angle_gamma   90.00
#
_symmetry.space_group_name_H-M   'P 1'
#
loop_
_entity.id
_entity.type
_entity.pdbx_description
1 polymer ?
#
loop_
_entity_poly.entity_id
_entity_poly.type
_entity_poly.pdbx_seq_one_letter_code
_entity_poly.pdbx_strand_id
1 'polypeptide(L)'
;MEFLVEETQTIFNNIVTPYEISIEHMESLFDMTHQLFNSFQNAFLDEKQECEINNAELRESLAQNTSLRRKDFDHMMQGIFADQEEKEGEVRSLLNSYLNEQKEMTRTLKDNLGKVREALARGEAERIKEFHAILNEIFVRQDERKKEVIFRLKEFQKEQQEMAKRLKDLLAKGRELRIDDLKLLLKEFKKERKERIVRQKERREEVIGMLSTSVHKYGDTPRQPSRPTGKARD
;
A
#
# COMPACT_ATOMS: atom_id res chain seq x y z
N MET A 1 -46.25 26.38 -4.19
CA MET A 1 -44.82 26.64 -4.39
C MET A 1 -43.99 26.20 -3.19
N GLU A 2 -44.40 26.46 -1.94
CA GLU A 2 -43.68 26.00 -0.73
C GLU A 2 -43.44 24.49 -0.66
N PHE A 3 -44.40 23.65 -1.05
CA PHE A 3 -44.26 22.18 -0.98
C PHE A 3 -43.12 21.61 -1.86
N LEU A 4 -42.87 22.20 -3.03
CA LEU A 4 -41.78 21.80 -3.92
C LEU A 4 -40.40 22.25 -3.40
N VAL A 5 -40.37 23.33 -2.61
CA VAL A 5 -39.14 23.84 -1.98
C VAL A 5 -38.73 22.93 -0.82
N GLU A 6 -39.67 22.46 0.00
CA GLU A 6 -39.37 21.50 1.09
C GLU A 6 -38.87 20.15 0.56
N GLU A 7 -39.48 19.63 -0.50
CA GLU A 7 -39.11 18.32 -1.06
C GLU A 7 -37.72 18.37 -1.70
N THR A 8 -37.41 19.43 -2.45
CA THR A 8 -36.06 19.64 -3.02
C THR A 8 -35.00 19.90 -1.97
N GLN A 9 -35.31 20.64 -0.89
CA GLN A 9 -34.41 20.84 0.24
C GLN A 9 -34.10 19.53 0.97
N THR A 10 -35.09 18.65 1.10
CA THR A 10 -34.94 17.33 1.74
C THR A 10 -34.05 16.42 0.91
N ILE A 11 -34.25 16.38 -0.41
CA ILE A 11 -33.40 15.58 -1.33
C ILE A 11 -31.98 16.15 -1.36
N PHE A 12 -31.82 17.48 -1.38
CA PHE A 12 -30.52 18.13 -1.33
C PHE A 12 -29.75 17.75 -0.05
N ASN A 13 -30.37 17.86 1.12
CA ASN A 13 -29.75 17.51 2.39
C ASN A 13 -29.44 16.01 2.51
N ASN A 14 -30.27 15.15 1.92
CA ASN A 14 -30.07 13.69 1.97
C ASN A 14 -29.00 13.18 0.99
N ILE A 15 -28.63 13.97 -0.02
CA ILE A 15 -27.76 13.52 -1.11
C ILE A 15 -26.48 14.36 -1.18
N VAL A 16 -26.57 15.68 -1.16
CA VAL A 16 -25.39 16.55 -1.32
C VAL A 16 -24.56 16.61 -0.04
N THR A 17 -25.20 16.73 1.12
CA THR A 17 -24.49 16.82 2.40
C THR A 17 -23.62 15.58 2.72
N PRO A 18 -24.09 14.33 2.54
CA PRO A 18 -23.23 13.15 2.72
C PRO A 18 -22.02 13.13 1.77
N TYR A 19 -22.13 13.69 0.57
CA TYR A 19 -21.01 13.79 -0.37
C TYR A 19 -20.00 14.84 0.07
N GLU A 20 -20.45 16.00 0.55
CA GLU A 20 -19.56 17.04 1.06
C GLU A 20 -18.79 16.53 2.29
N ILE A 21 -19.48 15.87 3.23
CA ILE A 21 -18.87 15.19 4.37
C ILE A 21 -17.86 14.12 3.89
N SER A 22 -18.20 13.37 2.84
CA SER A 22 -17.31 12.36 2.27
C SER A 22 -16.02 12.97 1.69
N ILE A 23 -16.12 14.10 1.00
CA ILE A 23 -14.95 14.80 0.46
C ILE A 23 -14.07 15.34 1.59
N GLU A 24 -14.67 16.00 2.59
CA GLU A 24 -13.94 16.46 3.78
C GLU A 24 -13.25 15.30 4.51
N HIS A 25 -13.94 14.17 4.66
CA HIS A 25 -13.37 12.96 5.26
C HIS A 25 -12.15 12.47 4.47
N MET A 26 -12.19 12.49 3.13
CA MET A 26 -11.06 12.09 2.32
C MET A 26 -9.90 13.09 2.39
N GLU A 27 -10.18 14.38 2.43
CA GLU A 27 -9.18 15.43 2.68
C GLU A 27 -8.49 15.19 4.03
N SER A 28 -9.25 14.88 5.08
CA SER A 28 -8.69 14.46 6.37
C SER A 28 -7.87 13.16 6.29
N LEU A 29 -8.30 12.17 5.49
CA LEU A 29 -7.52 10.95 5.26
C LEU A 29 -6.19 11.22 4.56
N PHE A 30 -6.10 12.21 3.67
CA PHE A 30 -4.81 12.61 3.09
C PHE A 30 -3.88 13.16 4.14
N ASP A 31 -4.36 14.09 4.96
CA ASP A 31 -3.55 14.70 6.00
C ASP A 31 -3.05 13.62 6.96
N MET A 32 -3.92 12.69 7.35
CA MET A 32 -3.53 11.52 8.15
C MET A 32 -2.51 10.63 7.42
N THR A 33 -2.67 10.39 6.12
CA THR A 33 -1.73 9.58 5.33
C THR A 33 -0.36 10.27 5.21
N HIS A 34 -0.32 11.59 5.00
CA HIS A 34 0.91 12.37 4.99
C HIS A 34 1.59 12.38 6.36
N GLN A 35 0.82 12.54 7.44
CA GLN A 35 1.36 12.44 8.79
C GLN A 35 1.92 11.03 9.07
N LEU A 36 1.19 9.98 8.68
CA LEU A 36 1.65 8.60 8.82
C LEU A 36 2.93 8.37 8.02
N PHE A 37 2.99 8.85 6.78
CA PHE A 37 4.18 8.78 5.94
C PHE A 37 5.39 9.48 6.59
N ASN A 38 5.20 10.70 7.08
CA ASN A 38 6.25 11.46 7.75
C ASN A 38 6.71 10.76 9.05
N SER A 39 5.77 10.25 9.85
CA SER A 39 6.09 9.52 11.08
C SER A 39 6.88 8.24 10.79
N PHE A 40 6.50 7.51 9.74
CA PHE A 40 7.19 6.32 9.27
C PHE A 40 8.59 6.66 8.76
N GLN A 41 8.72 7.73 7.97
CA GLN A 41 10.00 8.19 7.46
C GLN A 41 10.96 8.57 8.59
N ASN A 42 10.48 9.26 9.62
CA ASN A 42 11.28 9.62 10.79
C ASN A 42 11.70 8.39 11.59
N ALA A 43 10.75 7.52 11.94
CA ALA A 43 11.07 6.28 12.68
C ALA A 43 12.04 5.38 11.90
N PHE A 44 11.89 5.33 10.57
CA PHE A 44 12.78 4.59 9.70
C PHE A 44 14.19 5.18 9.66
N LEU A 45 14.33 6.52 9.61
CA LEU A 45 15.64 7.17 9.66
C LEU A 45 16.37 6.85 10.97
N ASP A 46 15.66 6.86 12.09
CA ASP A 46 16.23 6.52 13.41
C ASP A 46 16.70 5.04 13.44
N GLU A 47 15.85 4.10 13.00
CA GLU A 47 16.19 2.66 12.95
C GLU A 47 17.35 2.36 11.98
N LYS A 48 17.40 3.05 10.84
CA LYS A 48 18.47 2.94 9.85
C LYS A 48 19.79 3.45 10.42
N GLN A 49 19.78 4.62 11.05
CA GLN A 49 20.95 5.19 11.69
C GLN A 49 21.48 4.27 12.80
N GLU A 50 20.59 3.69 13.62
CA GLU A 50 20.96 2.71 14.63
C GLU A 50 21.62 1.46 14.01
N CYS A 51 21.07 0.94 12.91
CA CYS A 51 21.69 -0.18 12.19
C CYS A 51 23.08 0.17 11.64
N GLU A 52 23.27 1.37 11.10
CA GLU A 52 24.56 1.84 10.58
C GLU A 52 25.61 1.93 11.70
N ILE A 53 25.23 2.49 12.86
CA ILE A 53 26.08 2.56 14.05
C ILE A 53 26.47 1.16 14.51
N ASN A 54 25.49 0.27 14.72
CA ASN A 54 25.73 -1.09 15.18
C ASN A 54 26.63 -1.87 14.20
N ASN A 55 26.45 -1.66 12.89
CA ASN A 55 27.29 -2.30 11.88
C ASN A 55 28.72 -1.77 11.89
N ALA A 56 28.91 -0.45 12.06
CA ALA A 56 30.24 0.13 12.16
C ALA A 56 31.00 -0.39 13.39
N GLU A 57 30.31 -0.49 14.53
CA GLU A 57 30.86 -1.06 15.77
C GLU A 57 31.18 -2.55 15.63
N LEU A 58 30.31 -3.32 14.96
CA LEU A 58 30.48 -4.75 14.75
C LEU A 58 31.70 -5.02 13.86
N ARG A 59 31.81 -4.23 12.78
CA ARG A 59 32.96 -4.24 11.88
C ARG A 59 34.26 -3.97 12.62
N GLU A 60 34.25 -2.97 13.52
CA GLU A 60 35.43 -2.60 14.29
C GLU A 60 35.80 -3.68 15.31
N SER A 61 34.82 -4.21 16.04
CA SER A 61 35.02 -5.26 17.04
C SER A 61 35.64 -6.52 16.41
N LEU A 62 35.13 -6.96 15.25
CA LEU A 62 35.68 -8.11 14.54
C LEU A 62 37.10 -7.88 14.01
N ALA A 63 37.41 -6.64 13.59
CA ALA A 63 38.74 -6.27 13.14
C ALA A 63 39.74 -6.23 14.31
N GLN A 64 39.35 -5.64 15.44
CA GLN A 64 40.17 -5.56 16.66
C GLN A 64 40.41 -6.94 17.27
N ASN A 65 39.40 -7.82 17.26
CA ASN A 65 39.54 -9.22 17.67
C ASN A 65 40.37 -10.05 16.66
N THR A 66 40.94 -9.43 15.61
CA THR A 66 41.68 -10.08 14.51
C THR A 66 40.91 -11.20 13.81
N SER A 67 39.59 -11.19 13.95
CA SER A 67 38.70 -12.27 13.50
C SER A 67 38.24 -12.07 12.05
N LEU A 68 38.18 -10.82 11.58
CA LEU A 68 37.78 -10.49 10.21
C LEU A 68 38.34 -9.14 9.77
N ARG A 69 38.90 -9.06 8.56
CA ARG A 69 39.33 -7.76 8.00
C ARG A 69 38.10 -6.92 7.65
N ARG A 70 38.18 -5.60 7.84
CA ARG A 70 37.09 -4.66 7.53
C ARG A 70 36.54 -4.84 6.10
N LYS A 71 37.42 -5.04 5.10
CA LYS A 71 37.01 -5.26 3.70
C LYS A 71 36.22 -6.56 3.49
N ASP A 72 36.59 -7.63 4.19
CA ASP A 72 35.88 -8.92 4.09
C ASP A 72 34.50 -8.80 4.77
N PHE A 73 34.41 -8.07 5.88
CA PHE A 73 33.14 -7.72 6.52
C PHE A 73 32.24 -6.94 5.58
N ASP A 74 32.74 -5.86 4.96
CA ASP A 74 31.97 -5.02 4.05
C ASP A 74 31.40 -5.85 2.88
N HIS A 75 32.22 -6.75 2.31
CA HIS A 75 31.77 -7.66 1.25
C HIS A 75 30.70 -8.66 1.74
N MET A 76 30.85 -9.19 2.96
CA MET A 76 29.87 -10.12 3.54
C MET A 76 28.52 -9.45 3.83
N MET A 77 28.52 -8.20 4.26
CA MET A 77 27.31 -7.43 4.59
C MET A 77 26.64 -6.80 3.37
N GLN A 78 27.37 -6.60 2.26
CA GLN A 78 26.85 -5.97 1.04
C GLN A 78 25.52 -6.57 0.57
N GLY A 79 25.40 -7.91 0.61
CA GLY A 79 24.17 -8.58 0.20
C GLY A 79 22.97 -8.28 1.07
N ILE A 80 23.17 -8.08 2.39
CA ILE A 80 22.08 -7.71 3.30
C ILE A 80 21.66 -6.26 3.05
N PHE A 81 22.62 -5.34 2.89
CA PHE A 81 22.30 -3.94 2.64
C PHE A 81 21.59 -3.73 1.31
N ALA A 82 22.02 -4.42 0.26
CA ALA A 82 21.33 -4.39 -1.03
C ALA A 82 19.87 -4.86 -0.89
N ASP A 83 19.62 -5.93 -0.12
CA ASP A 83 18.27 -6.45 0.12
C ASP A 83 17.42 -5.48 0.96
N GLN A 84 18.01 -4.78 1.92
CA GLN A 84 17.32 -3.75 2.68
C GLN A 84 16.96 -2.54 1.81
N GLU A 85 17.89 -2.09 0.97
CA GLU A 85 17.68 -0.97 0.05
C GLU A 85 16.60 -1.30 -0.99
N GLU A 86 16.60 -2.52 -1.54
CA GLU A 86 15.55 -3.01 -2.43
C GLU A 86 14.16 -2.92 -1.76
N LYS A 87 14.03 -3.43 -0.54
CA LYS A 87 12.77 -3.35 0.22
C LYS A 87 12.36 -1.94 0.57
N GLU A 88 13.32 -1.10 0.95
CA GLU A 88 13.07 0.33 1.20
C GLU A 88 12.47 0.98 -0.06
N GLY A 89 13.04 0.66 -1.22
CA GLY A 89 12.52 1.06 -2.53
C GLY A 89 11.10 0.56 -2.79
N GLU A 90 10.81 -0.71 -2.52
CA GLU A 90 9.47 -1.30 -2.67
C GLU A 90 8.43 -0.59 -1.78
N VAL A 91 8.74 -0.38 -0.50
CA VAL A 91 7.84 0.31 0.45
C VAL A 91 7.62 1.75 0.03
N ARG A 92 8.68 2.45 -0.39
CA ARG A 92 8.57 3.83 -0.89
C ARG A 92 7.70 3.90 -2.14
N SER A 93 7.87 2.95 -3.06
CA SER A 93 7.04 2.85 -4.28
C SER A 93 5.57 2.60 -3.93
N LEU A 94 5.29 1.68 -3.00
CA LEU A 94 3.94 1.38 -2.51
C LEU A 94 3.26 2.62 -1.93
N LEU A 95 3.97 3.38 -1.09
CA LEU A 95 3.44 4.61 -0.47
C LEU A 95 3.15 5.68 -1.52
N ASN A 96 4.06 5.87 -2.48
CA ASN A 96 3.85 6.83 -3.57
C ASN A 96 2.66 6.43 -4.46
N SER A 97 2.51 5.14 -4.77
CA SER A 97 1.35 4.62 -5.51
C SER A 97 0.07 4.92 -4.76
N TYR A 98 0.01 4.59 -3.47
CA TYR A 98 -1.15 4.85 -2.63
C TYR A 98 -1.51 6.34 -2.60
N LEU A 99 -0.54 7.23 -2.41
CA LEU A 99 -0.77 8.68 -2.41
C LEU A 99 -1.31 9.19 -3.76
N ASN A 100 -0.81 8.65 -4.87
CA ASN A 100 -1.31 9.00 -6.20
C ASN A 100 -2.74 8.49 -6.41
N GLU A 101 -3.04 7.25 -6.01
CA GLU A 101 -4.39 6.67 -6.02
C GLU A 101 -5.37 7.53 -5.21
N GLN A 102 -4.97 7.99 -4.01
CA GLN A 102 -5.78 8.91 -3.23
C GLN A 102 -6.07 10.20 -4.02
N LYS A 103 -5.04 10.83 -4.61
CA LYS A 103 -5.19 12.09 -5.39
C LYS A 103 -6.15 11.93 -6.56
N GLU A 104 -6.03 10.83 -7.30
CA GLU A 104 -6.91 10.52 -8.43
C GLU A 104 -8.35 10.29 -8.00
N MET A 105 -8.55 9.58 -6.88
CA MET A 105 -9.87 9.34 -6.32
C MET A 105 -10.54 10.66 -5.93
N THR A 106 -9.84 11.56 -5.24
CA THR A 106 -10.43 12.83 -4.82
C THR A 106 -10.79 13.73 -5.99
N ARG A 107 -9.99 13.73 -7.06
CA ARG A 107 -10.38 14.38 -8.32
C ARG A 107 -11.67 13.77 -8.88
N THR A 108 -11.72 12.44 -8.97
CA THR A 108 -12.90 11.70 -9.46
C THR A 108 -14.16 12.04 -8.67
N LEU A 109 -14.04 12.19 -7.35
CA LEU A 109 -15.17 12.53 -6.49
C LEU A 109 -15.62 13.98 -6.64
N LYS A 110 -14.67 14.92 -6.76
CA LYS A 110 -14.98 16.33 -7.05
C LYS A 110 -15.71 16.47 -8.39
N ASP A 111 -15.24 15.76 -9.42
CA ASP A 111 -15.88 15.73 -10.73
C ASP A 111 -17.27 15.09 -10.69
N ASN A 112 -17.42 13.99 -9.95
CA ASN A 112 -18.71 13.31 -9.80
C ASN A 112 -19.71 14.13 -8.97
N LEU A 113 -19.25 14.88 -7.97
CA LEU A 113 -20.13 15.79 -7.22
C LEU A 113 -20.76 16.85 -8.12
N GLY A 114 -19.99 17.42 -9.05
CA GLY A 114 -20.52 18.34 -10.06
C GLY A 114 -21.66 17.70 -10.87
N LYS A 115 -21.45 16.47 -11.35
CA LYS A 115 -22.46 15.71 -12.09
C LYS A 115 -23.69 15.35 -11.26
N VAL A 116 -23.52 15.04 -9.98
CA VAL A 116 -24.63 14.77 -9.05
C VAL A 116 -25.47 16.02 -8.82
N ARG A 117 -24.84 17.19 -8.62
CA ARG A 117 -25.56 18.47 -8.49
C ARG A 117 -26.37 18.79 -9.74
N GLU A 118 -25.80 18.57 -10.91
CA GLU A 118 -26.51 18.73 -12.18
C GLU A 118 -27.68 17.74 -12.35
N ALA A 119 -27.45 16.46 -12.07
CA ALA A 119 -28.49 15.42 -12.13
C ALA A 119 -29.64 15.71 -11.16
N LEU A 120 -29.31 16.20 -9.97
CA LEU A 120 -30.28 16.63 -8.96
C LEU A 120 -31.12 17.81 -9.44
N ALA A 121 -30.49 18.84 -10.03
CA ALA A 121 -31.20 19.98 -10.60
C ALA A 121 -32.15 19.59 -11.75
N ARG A 122 -31.83 18.50 -12.47
CA ARG A 122 -32.68 17.92 -13.54
C ARG A 122 -33.69 16.87 -13.04
N GLY A 123 -33.67 16.51 -11.75
CA GLY A 123 -34.56 15.48 -11.20
C GLY A 123 -34.22 14.04 -11.64
N GLU A 124 -32.98 13.77 -12.06
CA GLU A 124 -32.52 12.46 -12.56
C GLU A 124 -32.21 11.46 -11.42
N ALA A 125 -33.24 11.02 -10.70
CA ALA A 125 -33.09 10.19 -9.49
C ALA A 125 -32.29 8.88 -9.71
N GLU A 126 -32.45 8.23 -10.86
CA GLU A 126 -31.77 6.95 -11.13
C GLU A 126 -30.26 7.13 -11.28
N ARG A 127 -29.84 8.24 -11.90
CA ARG A 127 -28.44 8.60 -12.05
C ARG A 127 -27.78 8.86 -10.69
N ILE A 128 -28.52 9.43 -9.74
CA ILE A 128 -28.04 9.63 -8.38
C ILE A 128 -27.80 8.30 -7.65
N LYS A 129 -28.68 7.30 -7.84
CA LYS A 129 -28.48 5.95 -7.28
C LYS A 129 -27.23 5.28 -7.85
N GLU A 130 -27.02 5.39 -9.17
CA GLU A 130 -25.80 4.87 -9.81
C GLU A 130 -24.54 5.50 -9.20
N PHE A 131 -24.55 6.82 -8.99
CA PHE A 131 -23.43 7.50 -8.34
C PHE A 131 -23.21 7.03 -6.90
N HIS A 132 -24.28 6.77 -6.14
CA HIS A 132 -24.16 6.26 -4.78
C HIS A 132 -23.54 4.85 -4.75
N ALA A 133 -23.87 3.99 -5.72
CA ALA A 133 -23.24 2.67 -5.85
C ALA A 133 -21.74 2.78 -6.13
N ILE A 134 -21.34 3.67 -7.05
CA ILE A 134 -19.93 3.93 -7.38
C ILE A 134 -19.16 4.43 -6.15
N LEU A 135 -19.76 5.32 -5.34
CA LEU A 135 -19.13 5.78 -4.11
C LEU A 135 -18.82 4.64 -3.14
N ASN A 136 -19.81 3.78 -2.88
CA ASN A 136 -19.63 2.68 -1.94
C ASN A 136 -18.51 1.74 -2.42
N GLU A 137 -18.43 1.48 -3.73
CA GLU A 137 -17.34 0.69 -4.31
C GLU A 137 -15.97 1.37 -4.15
N ILE A 138 -15.90 2.70 -4.29
CA ILE A 138 -14.68 3.47 -4.05
C ILE A 138 -14.25 3.34 -2.58
N PHE A 139 -15.17 3.50 -1.63
CA PHE A 139 -14.86 3.41 -0.20
C PHE A 139 -14.37 2.03 0.22
N VAL A 140 -14.98 0.96 -0.29
CA VAL A 140 -14.55 -0.42 0.00
C VAL A 140 -13.12 -0.62 -0.51
N ARG A 141 -12.84 -0.25 -1.77
CA ARG A 141 -11.48 -0.37 -2.34
C ARG A 141 -10.46 0.45 -1.55
N GLN A 142 -10.85 1.61 -1.06
CA GLN A 142 -9.98 2.46 -0.25
C GLN A 142 -9.59 1.82 1.08
N ASP A 143 -10.56 1.28 1.80
CA ASP A 143 -10.31 0.63 3.08
C ASP A 143 -9.43 -0.62 2.91
N GLU A 144 -9.69 -1.42 1.87
CA GLU A 144 -8.84 -2.57 1.51
C GLU A 144 -7.40 -2.15 1.21
N ARG A 145 -7.24 -1.12 0.37
CA ARG A 145 -5.93 -0.60 -0.01
C ARG A 145 -5.16 -0.03 1.17
N LYS A 146 -5.85 0.74 2.04
CA LYS A 146 -5.28 1.27 3.28
C LYS A 146 -4.76 0.14 4.18
N LYS A 147 -5.56 -0.92 4.36
CA LYS A 147 -5.16 -2.09 5.16
C LYS A 147 -3.92 -2.77 4.58
N GLU A 148 -3.85 -2.93 3.27
CA GLU A 148 -2.68 -3.49 2.58
C GLU A 148 -1.42 -2.67 2.86
N VAL A 149 -1.49 -1.34 2.69
CA VAL A 149 -0.34 -0.44 2.93
C VAL A 149 0.11 -0.52 4.38
N ILE A 150 -0.82 -0.42 5.34
CA ILE A 150 -0.51 -0.52 6.78
C ILE A 150 0.15 -1.87 7.10
N PHE A 151 -0.35 -2.96 6.53
CA PHE A 151 0.21 -4.29 6.74
C PHE A 151 1.66 -4.37 6.25
N ARG A 152 1.94 -3.89 5.03
CA ARG A 152 3.29 -3.90 4.44
C ARG A 152 4.27 -3.03 5.23
N LEU A 153 3.84 -1.86 5.71
CA LEU A 153 4.68 -1.01 6.56
C LEU A 153 5.05 -1.68 7.87
N LYS A 154 4.08 -2.35 8.52
CA LYS A 154 4.33 -3.09 9.76
C LYS A 154 5.27 -4.28 9.55
N GLU A 155 5.12 -5.02 8.44
CA GLU A 155 6.06 -6.09 8.10
C GLU A 155 7.48 -5.55 7.95
N PHE A 156 7.64 -4.47 7.19
CA PHE A 156 8.96 -3.86 6.98
C PHE A 156 9.58 -3.33 8.28
N GLN A 157 8.81 -2.61 9.10
CA GLN A 157 9.29 -2.10 10.39
C GLN A 157 9.74 -3.24 11.31
N LYS A 158 8.96 -4.33 11.37
CA LYS A 158 9.33 -5.52 12.15
C LYS A 158 10.66 -6.11 11.67
N GLU A 159 10.86 -6.22 10.35
CA GLU A 159 12.11 -6.73 9.78
C GLU A 159 13.31 -5.82 10.12
N GLN A 160 13.16 -4.50 10.11
CA GLN A 160 14.22 -3.56 10.50
C GLN A 160 14.58 -3.69 11.98
N GLN A 161 13.57 -3.74 12.86
CA GLN A 161 13.77 -3.93 14.29
C GLN A 161 14.44 -5.27 14.62
N GLU A 162 14.04 -6.34 13.93
CA GLU A 162 14.66 -7.65 14.09
C GLU A 162 16.12 -7.64 13.64
N MET A 163 16.45 -6.97 12.54
CA MET A 163 17.83 -6.79 12.12
C MET A 163 18.65 -5.98 13.13
N ALA A 164 18.15 -4.83 13.57
CA ALA A 164 18.81 -4.01 14.58
C ALA A 164 19.08 -4.81 15.86
N LYS A 165 18.08 -5.59 16.32
CA LYS A 165 18.20 -6.46 17.48
C LYS A 165 19.30 -7.52 17.28
N ARG A 166 19.31 -8.23 16.16
CA ARG A 166 20.32 -9.27 15.90
C ARG A 166 21.74 -8.71 15.84
N LEU A 167 21.91 -7.49 15.31
CA LEU A 167 23.20 -6.81 15.32
C LEU A 167 23.63 -6.44 16.75
N LYS A 168 22.71 -5.94 17.57
CA LYS A 168 22.96 -5.68 19.01
C LYS A 168 23.31 -6.96 19.77
N ASP A 169 22.61 -8.05 19.51
CA ASP A 169 22.88 -9.35 20.13
C ASP A 169 24.27 -9.88 19.76
N LEU A 170 24.75 -9.63 18.54
CA LEU A 170 26.14 -9.92 18.16
C LEU A 170 27.13 -9.01 18.90
N LEU A 171 26.88 -7.71 18.97
CA LEU A 171 27.73 -6.75 19.68
C LEU A 171 27.84 -7.07 21.18
N ALA A 172 26.75 -7.54 21.79
CA ALA A 172 26.72 -7.92 23.20
C ALA A 172 27.73 -9.04 23.56
N LYS A 173 28.18 -9.83 22.57
CA LYS A 173 29.25 -10.83 22.76
C LYS A 173 30.64 -10.20 22.98
N GLY A 174 30.82 -8.94 22.57
CA GLY A 174 32.07 -8.18 22.78
C GLY A 174 33.31 -8.92 22.29
N ARG A 175 34.20 -9.31 23.22
CA ARG A 175 35.46 -10.01 22.91
C ARG A 175 35.27 -11.46 22.49
N GLU A 176 34.13 -12.07 22.82
CA GLU A 176 33.81 -13.44 22.41
C GLU A 176 33.25 -13.50 20.99
N LEU A 177 32.95 -12.35 20.38
CA LEU A 177 32.45 -12.26 19.03
C LEU A 177 33.47 -12.80 18.02
N ARG A 178 33.05 -13.82 17.27
CA ARG A 178 33.85 -14.45 16.21
C ARG A 178 33.19 -14.28 14.84
N ILE A 179 33.98 -14.48 13.81
CA ILE A 179 33.51 -14.52 12.42
C ILE A 179 32.37 -15.52 12.21
N ASP A 180 32.36 -16.64 12.93
CA ASP A 180 31.35 -17.68 12.75
C ASP A 180 29.97 -17.25 13.28
N ASP A 181 29.91 -16.36 14.28
CA ASP A 181 28.67 -15.74 14.73
C ASP A 181 28.06 -14.87 13.63
N LEU A 182 28.89 -14.06 12.97
CA LEU A 182 28.45 -13.27 11.82
C LEU A 182 27.98 -14.17 10.68
N LYS A 183 28.74 -15.23 10.35
CA LYS A 183 28.33 -16.17 9.29
C LYS A 183 26.99 -16.86 9.59
N LEU A 184 26.73 -17.17 10.87
CA LEU A 184 25.45 -17.75 11.29
C LEU A 184 24.30 -16.76 11.00
N LEU A 185 24.45 -15.51 11.43
CA LEU A 185 23.49 -14.45 11.14
C LEU A 185 23.23 -14.30 9.63
N LEU A 186 24.29 -14.27 8.81
CA LEU A 186 24.16 -14.17 7.36
C LEU A 186 23.42 -15.36 6.73
N LYS A 187 23.60 -16.57 7.28
CA LYS A 187 22.88 -17.77 6.81
C LYS A 187 21.39 -17.66 7.11
N GLU A 188 21.03 -17.15 8.29
CA GLU A 188 19.63 -16.94 8.69
C GLU A 188 18.95 -15.92 7.76
N PHE A 189 19.59 -14.77 7.51
CA PHE A 189 19.06 -13.77 6.56
C PHE A 189 18.87 -14.35 5.15
N LYS A 190 19.85 -15.13 4.65
CA LYS A 190 19.73 -15.80 3.35
C LYS A 190 18.56 -16.78 3.30
N LYS A 191 18.32 -17.50 4.39
CA LYS A 191 17.18 -18.43 4.52
C LYS A 191 15.86 -17.66 4.47
N GLU A 192 15.72 -16.64 5.31
CA GLU A 192 14.52 -15.79 5.36
C GLU A 192 14.22 -15.10 4.03
N ARG A 193 15.27 -14.63 3.33
CA ARG A 193 15.12 -14.07 1.98
C ARG A 193 14.51 -15.09 1.02
N LYS A 194 15.02 -16.31 0.99
CA LYS A 194 14.52 -17.37 0.10
C LYS A 194 13.06 -17.69 0.42
N GLU A 195 12.73 -17.86 1.71
CA GLU A 195 11.36 -18.13 2.15
C GLU A 195 10.40 -17.00 1.77
N ARG A 196 10.84 -15.75 1.83
CA ARG A 196 10.06 -14.60 1.38
C ARG A 196 9.83 -14.61 -0.13
N ILE A 197 10.86 -14.86 -0.93
CA ILE A 197 10.74 -14.93 -2.40
C ILE A 197 9.74 -16.02 -2.80
N VAL A 198 9.80 -17.19 -2.15
CA VAL A 198 8.85 -18.29 -2.37
C VAL A 198 7.43 -17.83 -2.02
N ARG A 199 7.20 -17.29 -0.81
CA ARG A 199 5.88 -16.78 -0.40
C ARG A 199 5.33 -15.69 -1.31
N GLN A 200 6.18 -14.81 -1.82
CA GLN A 200 5.76 -13.77 -2.78
C GLN A 200 5.35 -14.39 -4.12
N LYS A 201 6.09 -15.39 -4.59
CA LYS A 201 5.77 -16.11 -5.83
C LYS A 201 4.43 -16.86 -5.71
N GLU A 202 4.22 -17.59 -4.62
CA GLU A 202 2.97 -18.31 -4.34
C GLU A 202 1.76 -17.36 -4.32
N ARG A 203 1.87 -16.22 -3.61
CA ARG A 203 0.82 -15.19 -3.60
C ARG A 203 0.52 -14.64 -5.00
N ARG A 204 1.54 -14.44 -5.84
CA ARG A 204 1.33 -13.97 -7.22
C ARG A 204 0.60 -15.02 -8.06
N GLU A 205 0.97 -16.30 -7.93
CA GLU A 205 0.30 -17.40 -8.64
C GLU A 205 -1.16 -17.56 -8.21
N GLU A 206 -1.44 -17.43 -6.91
CA GLU A 206 -2.81 -17.44 -6.36
C GLU A 206 -3.66 -16.31 -6.94
N VAL A 207 -3.14 -15.08 -6.97
CA VAL A 207 -3.82 -13.92 -7.56
C VAL A 207 -4.11 -14.14 -9.05
N ILE A 208 -3.14 -14.67 -9.82
CA ILE A 208 -3.35 -14.98 -11.24
C ILE A 208 -4.45 -16.04 -11.43
N GLY A 209 -4.49 -17.05 -10.57
CA GLY A 209 -5.54 -18.07 -10.56
C GLY A 209 -6.94 -17.49 -10.26
N MET A 210 -7.04 -16.62 -9.26
CA MET A 210 -8.29 -15.93 -8.92
C MET A 210 -8.78 -15.01 -10.06
N LEU A 211 -7.87 -14.32 -10.74
CA LEU A 211 -8.22 -13.47 -11.87
C LEU A 211 -8.69 -14.29 -13.08
N SER A 212 -8.02 -15.41 -13.37
CA SER A 212 -8.34 -16.27 -14.52
C SER A 212 -9.71 -16.94 -14.37
N THR A 213 -10.08 -17.33 -13.15
CA THR A 213 -11.41 -17.90 -12.85
C THR A 213 -12.51 -16.84 -12.86
N SER A 214 -12.20 -15.60 -12.47
CA SER A 214 -13.13 -14.48 -12.55
C SER A 214 -13.43 -14.06 -13.99
N VAL A 215 -12.43 -14.07 -14.88
CA VAL A 215 -12.61 -13.74 -16.31
C VAL A 215 -13.51 -14.76 -17.02
N HIS A 216 -13.43 -16.05 -16.68
CA HIS A 216 -14.32 -17.08 -17.25
C HIS A 216 -15.78 -16.91 -16.80
N LYS A 217 -16.04 -16.40 -15.59
CA LYS A 217 -17.41 -16.20 -15.09
C LYS A 217 -18.19 -15.08 -15.79
N TYR A 218 -17.52 -14.15 -16.45
CA TYR A 218 -18.16 -13.01 -17.14
C TYR A 218 -18.01 -13.06 -18.67
N GLY A 219 -17.21 -13.98 -19.21
CA GLY A 219 -16.96 -14.12 -20.66
C GLY A 219 -18.03 -14.90 -21.45
N ASP A 220 -18.79 -15.78 -20.80
CA ASP A 220 -19.72 -16.71 -21.46
C ASP A 220 -21.19 -16.25 -21.45
N THR A 221 -21.46 -14.94 -21.37
CA THR A 221 -22.83 -14.45 -21.57
C THR A 221 -23.12 -14.45 -23.07
N PRO A 222 -24.04 -15.29 -23.61
CA PRO A 222 -24.28 -15.35 -25.04
C PRO A 222 -24.77 -13.99 -25.53
N ARG A 223 -24.02 -13.35 -26.43
CA ARG A 223 -24.48 -12.14 -27.12
C ARG A 223 -25.80 -12.47 -27.79
N GLN A 224 -26.90 -11.91 -27.27
CA GLN A 224 -28.19 -12.05 -27.94
C GLN A 224 -28.09 -11.44 -29.35
N PRO A 225 -28.54 -12.15 -30.39
CA PRO A 225 -28.46 -11.67 -31.76
C PRO A 225 -29.29 -10.40 -31.90
N SER A 226 -28.62 -9.33 -32.33
CA SER A 226 -29.18 -8.02 -32.60
C SER A 226 -30.41 -8.15 -33.50
N ARG A 227 -31.57 -7.69 -33.01
CA ARG A 227 -32.82 -7.65 -33.80
C ARG A 227 -32.58 -6.85 -35.09
N PRO A 228 -32.97 -7.37 -36.27
CA PRO A 228 -32.87 -6.62 -37.51
C PRO A 228 -33.85 -5.45 -37.48
N THR A 229 -33.33 -4.25 -37.64
CA THR A 229 -34.12 -3.03 -37.84
C THR A 229 -34.79 -3.12 -39.21
N GLY A 230 -36.10 -3.38 -39.18
CA GLY A 230 -36.95 -3.36 -40.36
C GLY A 230 -36.92 -1.97 -41.00
N LYS A 231 -36.36 -1.90 -42.21
CA LYS A 231 -36.57 -0.80 -43.14
C LYS A 231 -38.03 -0.86 -43.60
N ALA A 232 -38.84 0.12 -43.21
CA ALA A 232 -40.07 0.41 -43.91
C ALA A 232 -39.72 1.16 -45.21
N ARG A 233 -40.08 0.55 -46.34
CA ARG A 233 -40.12 1.16 -47.66
C ARG A 233 -41.46 1.87 -47.84
N ASP A 234 -41.36 2.99 -48.55
CA ASP A 234 -42.33 3.69 -49.41
C ASP A 234 -43.68 4.12 -48.83
#